data_AF-A0A430FBX4-F1
#
_entry.id   AF-A0A430FBX4-F1
#
_cell.length_a   1.000
_cell.length_b   1.000
_cell.length_c   1.000
_cell.angle_alpha   90.00
_cell.angle_beta   90.00
_cell.angle_gamma   90.00
#
_symmetry.space_group_name_H-M   'P 1'
#
loop_
_entity.id
_entity.type
_entity.pdbx_description
1 polymer ?
#
loop_
_entity_poly.entity_id
_entity_poly.type
_entity_poly.pdbx_seq_one_letter_code
_entity_poly.pdbx_strand_id
1 'polypeptide(L)'
;MKMRKLFAGLAAAATLLSGLALGATTASAAETTPVVDISGKTVKITVDDARYFQTVDANGNATTTPRSFKAVKLAAYTLVPEGSSADIAQGLTLTTTATTKQAVITALGANYDATKGDPMVQYVNLTNRDDRAFVTKLEKTVKPADTDTPVSGELSKDGKTMTLTMPDAGLYLIYDASGTQAFVTKEGDTTTTYTVNGFNTMLVGTKVTVNGAALTNGEGVLNLSGAANGKIAGVTTTTGAFSFTKVDADGQTVKVSDTAKAAKFTVTKDGKYLTWHSDGSWSFEDSAIDNTTASGSYFQEKDGVYAFKNLENGTYTVTEVAAPEGFLGTALASFTVTLKDGKVTEFKGTDQWGLAPKTGDANSTYQVKNVKSITQLPLTGAAGTILFSAVGVILAAAAGTVFLKSRSTKRALRA
;
A
#
# COMPACT_ATOMS: atom_id res chain seq x y z
N MET A 1 -27.42 -16.16 13.22
CA MET A 1 -26.77 -14.87 12.90
C MET A 1 -27.13 -13.86 13.98
N LYS A 2 -26.18 -13.44 14.82
CA LYS A 2 -26.37 -12.39 15.83
C LYS A 2 -25.23 -11.38 15.70
N MET A 3 -25.31 -10.48 14.73
CA MET A 3 -24.46 -9.29 14.67
C MET A 3 -25.07 -8.22 15.60
N ARG A 4 -24.62 -8.17 16.85
CA ARG A 4 -25.09 -7.17 17.85
C ARG A 4 -23.96 -6.44 18.59
N LYS A 5 -22.72 -6.44 18.08
CA LYS A 5 -21.59 -5.82 18.79
C LYS A 5 -20.71 -4.86 17.96
N LEU A 6 -21.19 -4.37 16.82
CA LEU A 6 -20.37 -3.55 15.91
C LEU A 6 -20.35 -2.03 16.21
N PHE A 7 -20.94 -1.58 17.32
CA PHE A 7 -21.15 -0.14 17.57
C PHE A 7 -20.47 0.39 18.84
N ALA A 8 -19.48 -0.33 19.38
CA ALA A 8 -18.72 0.12 20.57
C ALA A 8 -18.01 1.47 20.34
N GLY A 9 -17.80 1.85 19.07
CA GLY A 9 -17.25 3.15 18.68
C GLY A 9 -18.18 4.37 18.92
N LEU A 10 -19.43 4.13 19.28
CA LEU A 10 -20.45 5.18 19.42
C LEU A 10 -21.00 5.29 20.85
N ALA A 11 -20.66 4.33 21.71
CA ALA A 11 -21.28 4.16 23.03
C ALA A 11 -20.72 5.08 24.14
N ALA A 12 -19.54 5.69 23.92
CA ALA A 12 -18.90 6.52 24.96
C ALA A 12 -19.72 7.77 25.29
N ALA A 13 -20.27 8.45 24.29
CA ALA A 13 -20.87 9.77 24.45
C ALA A 13 -22.24 9.78 25.14
N ALA A 14 -23.10 8.80 24.82
CA ALA A 14 -24.53 9.02 24.91
C ALA A 14 -25.23 8.07 25.90
N THR A 15 -24.48 7.22 26.60
CA THR A 15 -24.96 6.53 27.82
C THR A 15 -24.64 7.31 29.11
N LEU A 16 -23.90 8.43 29.00
CA LEU A 16 -23.40 9.23 30.12
C LEU A 16 -24.45 10.11 30.80
N LEU A 17 -25.53 10.51 30.12
CA LEU A 17 -26.34 11.68 30.53
C LEU A 17 -27.86 11.46 30.56
N SER A 18 -28.33 10.22 30.35
CA SER A 18 -29.76 9.91 30.51
C SER A 18 -30.13 9.82 31.98
N GLY A 19 -30.38 10.98 32.60
CA GLY A 19 -31.11 11.09 33.86
C GLY A 19 -30.39 10.58 35.12
N LEU A 20 -29.10 10.89 35.28
CA LEU A 20 -28.40 10.58 36.54
C LEU A 20 -28.87 11.52 37.66
N ALA A 21 -29.99 11.19 38.30
CA ALA A 21 -30.32 11.68 39.64
C ALA A 21 -29.52 10.85 40.63
N LEU A 22 -28.50 11.44 41.28
CA LEU A 22 -27.73 10.76 42.32
C LEU A 22 -28.61 10.72 43.57
N GLY A 23 -29.27 9.60 43.83
CA GLY A 23 -30.22 9.48 44.95
C GLY A 23 -29.52 9.58 46.30
N ALA A 24 -30.08 10.38 47.22
CA ALA A 24 -29.76 10.30 48.64
C ALA A 24 -30.28 8.96 49.19
N THR A 25 -29.40 8.01 49.47
CA THR A 25 -29.77 6.83 50.27
C THR A 25 -29.61 7.18 51.73
N THR A 26 -30.73 7.32 52.43
CA THR A 26 -30.79 7.56 53.88
C THR A 26 -30.05 6.45 54.65
N ALA A 27 -28.93 6.78 55.31
CA ALA A 27 -28.54 6.26 56.63
C ALA A 27 -27.16 6.82 57.07
N SER A 28 -27.11 7.39 58.27
CA SER A 28 -25.97 8.02 58.96
C SER A 28 -24.59 7.38 58.72
N ALA A 29 -23.80 7.98 57.83
CA ALA A 29 -22.35 8.05 57.88
C ALA A 29 -21.95 9.23 57.00
N ALA A 30 -21.21 10.20 57.56
CA ALA A 30 -20.78 11.46 56.93
C ALA A 30 -21.03 11.53 55.40
N GLU A 31 -22.18 12.09 55.02
CA GLU A 31 -22.59 12.25 53.62
C GLU A 31 -21.54 13.12 52.92
N THR A 32 -20.70 12.50 52.10
CA THR A 32 -19.88 13.24 51.16
C THR A 32 -20.75 13.45 49.92
N THR A 33 -21.11 14.70 49.67
CA THR A 33 -21.79 15.07 48.43
C THR A 33 -20.96 14.57 47.25
N PRO A 34 -21.55 13.87 46.27
CA PRO A 34 -20.81 13.35 45.14
C PRO A 34 -20.16 14.49 44.36
N VAL A 35 -18.84 14.47 44.24
CA VAL A 35 -18.06 15.47 43.49
C VAL A 35 -17.93 14.99 42.05
N VAL A 36 -18.57 15.70 41.13
CA VAL A 36 -18.47 15.44 39.68
C VAL A 36 -17.32 16.29 39.12
N ASP A 37 -16.30 15.63 38.57
CA ASP A 37 -15.20 16.29 37.87
C ASP A 37 -15.37 16.15 36.36
N ILE A 38 -15.62 17.29 35.72
CA ILE A 38 -15.76 17.46 34.27
C ILE A 38 -14.54 18.17 33.66
N SER A 39 -13.43 18.32 34.39
CA SER A 39 -12.23 19.02 33.89
C SER A 39 -11.41 18.21 32.89
N GLY A 40 -11.71 16.90 32.75
CA GLY A 40 -11.01 16.01 31.83
C GLY A 40 -11.10 16.47 30.38
N LYS A 41 -9.94 16.61 29.73
CA LYS A 41 -9.80 17.07 28.34
C LYS A 41 -9.38 15.99 27.36
N THR A 42 -9.11 14.78 27.84
CA THR A 42 -8.53 13.73 27.01
C THR A 42 -9.58 12.78 26.46
N VAL A 43 -9.30 12.29 25.25
CA VAL A 43 -9.96 11.16 24.61
C VAL A 43 -8.91 10.15 24.19
N LYS A 44 -9.06 8.89 24.58
CA LYS A 44 -8.20 7.78 24.17
C LYS A 44 -8.92 6.96 23.11
N ILE A 45 -8.25 6.67 22.01
CA ILE A 45 -8.74 5.78 20.95
C ILE A 45 -7.82 4.56 20.94
N THR A 46 -8.38 3.37 21.10
CA THR A 46 -7.63 2.12 21.12
C THR A 46 -8.00 1.24 19.92
N VAL A 47 -7.00 0.59 19.32
CA VAL A 47 -7.12 -0.27 18.14
C VAL A 47 -6.29 -1.55 18.32
N ASP A 48 -6.53 -2.57 17.49
CA ASP A 48 -5.74 -3.81 17.54
C ASP A 48 -4.40 -3.72 16.80
N ASP A 49 -4.32 -2.83 15.80
CA ASP A 49 -3.20 -2.70 14.88
C ASP A 49 -2.65 -1.27 14.89
N ALA A 50 -1.36 -1.11 15.23
CA ALA A 50 -0.72 0.19 15.35
C ALA A 50 -0.70 0.99 14.03
N ARG A 51 -0.81 0.32 12.88
CA ARG A 51 -0.83 0.98 11.55
C ARG A 51 -2.01 1.93 11.37
N TYR A 52 -3.09 1.74 12.15
CA TYR A 52 -4.22 2.66 12.15
C TYR A 52 -3.82 4.08 12.56
N PHE A 53 -2.80 4.26 13.41
CA PHE A 53 -2.36 5.57 13.87
C PHE A 53 -1.06 6.07 13.26
N GLN A 54 -0.41 5.28 12.40
CA GLN A 54 0.84 5.66 11.75
C GLN A 54 0.59 6.35 10.41
N THR A 55 1.57 7.14 9.97
CA THR A 55 1.69 7.63 8.60
C THR A 55 2.85 6.96 7.90
N VAL A 56 2.94 7.10 6.57
CA VAL A 56 4.04 6.56 5.77
C VAL A 56 4.82 7.65 5.04
N ASP A 57 6.10 7.37 4.78
CA ASP A 57 6.93 8.16 3.86
C ASP A 57 6.57 7.86 2.39
N ALA A 58 7.27 8.50 1.45
CA ALA A 58 7.08 8.28 0.01
C ALA A 58 7.32 6.83 -0.44
N ASN A 59 8.05 6.04 0.36
CA ASN A 59 8.38 4.65 0.07
C ASN A 59 7.41 3.66 0.75
N GLY A 60 6.41 4.16 1.49
CA GLY A 60 5.47 3.34 2.24
C GLY A 60 6.01 2.83 3.59
N ASN A 61 7.12 3.36 4.08
CA ASN A 61 7.64 2.99 5.41
C ASN A 61 6.91 3.78 6.50
N ALA A 62 6.59 3.11 7.61
CA ALA A 62 5.97 3.77 8.75
C ALA A 62 6.89 4.89 9.31
N THR A 63 6.32 6.06 9.55
CA THR A 63 7.02 7.19 10.18
C THR A 63 6.72 7.28 11.67
N THR A 64 7.51 8.08 12.38
CA THR A 64 7.25 8.42 13.79
C THR A 64 6.15 9.47 13.95
N THR A 65 5.71 10.11 12.87
CA THR A 65 4.65 11.11 12.91
C THR A 65 3.30 10.39 12.88
N PRO A 66 2.49 10.49 13.96
CA PRO A 66 1.17 9.89 13.96
C PRO A 66 0.24 10.53 12.94
N ARG A 67 -0.89 9.85 12.68
CA ARG A 67 -2.03 10.47 12.03
C ARG A 67 -2.48 11.72 12.78
N SER A 68 -2.79 12.75 12.01
CA SER A 68 -3.42 13.97 12.51
C SER A 68 -4.93 13.81 12.55
N PHE A 69 -5.52 14.39 13.60
CA PHE A 69 -6.96 14.46 13.78
C PHE A 69 -7.39 15.93 13.92
N LYS A 70 -8.61 16.21 13.48
CA LYS A 70 -9.31 17.47 13.77
C LYS A 70 -10.54 17.17 14.60
N ALA A 71 -10.95 18.10 15.46
CA ALA A 71 -12.13 17.94 16.31
C ALA A 71 -13.06 19.14 16.21
N VAL A 72 -14.36 18.88 16.22
CA VAL A 72 -15.41 19.90 16.29
C VAL A 72 -16.24 19.69 17.56
N LYS A 73 -16.36 20.72 18.40
CA LYS A 73 -17.16 20.66 19.63
C LYS A 73 -18.66 20.67 19.30
N LEU A 74 -19.38 19.68 19.79
CA LEU A 74 -20.84 19.60 19.70
C LEU A 74 -21.53 20.11 20.96
N ALA A 75 -20.99 19.84 22.14
CA ALA A 75 -21.55 20.31 23.39
C ALA A 75 -20.49 20.47 24.48
N ALA A 76 -20.72 21.42 25.39
CA ALA A 76 -20.00 21.51 26.66
C ALA A 76 -20.70 20.67 27.74
N TYR A 77 -19.93 20.21 28.72
CA TYR A 77 -20.46 19.69 29.96
C TYR A 77 -20.82 20.84 30.90
N THR A 78 -21.97 20.74 31.56
CA THR A 78 -22.43 21.75 32.52
C THR A 78 -22.96 21.06 33.76
N LEU A 79 -22.51 21.51 34.92
CA LEU A 79 -23.07 21.06 36.19
C LEU A 79 -24.33 21.87 36.49
N VAL A 80 -25.40 21.17 36.86
CA VAL A 80 -26.63 21.78 37.35
C VAL A 80 -26.47 21.97 38.86
N PRO A 81 -26.61 23.18 39.39
CA PRO A 81 -26.46 23.44 40.82
C PRO A 81 -27.39 22.56 41.67
N GLU A 82 -26.91 22.19 42.86
CA GLU A 82 -27.75 21.70 43.95
C GLU A 82 -28.87 22.71 44.16
N GLY A 83 -30.14 22.29 44.08
CA GLY A 83 -31.23 23.18 44.46
C GLY A 83 -31.16 23.51 45.95
N SER A 84 -31.89 24.53 46.41
CA SER A 84 -31.94 24.94 47.83
C SER A 84 -32.57 23.91 48.78
N SER A 85 -32.79 22.67 48.34
CA SER A 85 -33.34 21.57 49.12
C SER A 85 -32.31 20.45 49.13
N ALA A 86 -32.02 19.89 50.31
CA ALA A 86 -31.04 18.83 50.58
C ALA A 86 -31.29 17.49 49.81
N ASP A 87 -32.27 17.47 48.91
CA ASP A 87 -32.70 16.29 48.14
C ASP A 87 -32.33 16.36 46.64
N ILE A 88 -31.70 17.45 46.17
CA ILE A 88 -31.37 17.62 44.74
C ILE A 88 -29.87 17.47 44.51
N ALA A 89 -29.41 16.27 44.18
CA ALA A 89 -28.00 16.04 43.85
C ALA A 89 -27.50 16.86 42.64
N GLN A 90 -26.20 17.14 42.61
CA GLN A 90 -25.50 17.72 41.45
C GLN A 90 -25.83 16.92 40.18
N GLY A 91 -26.43 17.58 39.20
CA GLY A 91 -26.73 17.00 37.90
C GLY A 91 -25.64 17.33 36.87
N LEU A 92 -25.41 16.44 35.91
CA LEU A 92 -24.58 16.71 34.74
C LEU A 92 -25.50 16.86 33.52
N THR A 93 -25.31 17.92 32.73
CA THR A 93 -26.06 18.16 31.48
C THR A 93 -25.14 18.57 30.33
N LEU A 94 -25.71 18.62 29.12
CA LEU A 94 -25.05 19.11 27.91
C LEU A 94 -25.58 20.48 27.51
N THR A 95 -24.67 21.35 27.09
CA THR A 95 -25.00 22.61 26.41
C THR A 95 -24.49 22.54 24.98
N THR A 96 -25.38 22.43 24.00
CA THR A 96 -25.02 22.36 22.58
C THR A 96 -24.28 23.62 22.15
N THR A 97 -23.15 23.44 21.49
CA THR A 97 -22.32 24.54 20.97
C THR A 97 -23.09 25.33 19.91
N ALA A 98 -23.14 26.65 20.07
CA ALA A 98 -23.98 27.53 19.24
C ALA A 98 -23.71 27.40 17.74
N THR A 99 -22.44 27.26 17.35
CA THR A 99 -22.02 27.13 15.94
C THR A 99 -22.47 25.82 15.29
N THR A 100 -22.62 24.73 16.06
CA THR A 100 -23.03 23.42 15.56
C THR A 100 -24.50 23.09 15.83
N LYS A 101 -25.19 23.92 16.62
CA LYS A 101 -26.57 23.70 17.07
C LYS A 101 -27.55 23.41 15.93
N GLN A 102 -27.51 24.19 14.86
CA GLN A 102 -28.41 23.97 13.72
C GLN A 102 -28.14 22.65 13.00
N ALA A 103 -26.87 22.25 12.90
CA ALA A 103 -26.51 20.95 12.32
C ALA A 103 -26.98 19.79 13.19
N VAL A 104 -26.86 19.90 14.52
CA VAL A 104 -27.40 18.93 15.48
C VAL A 104 -28.93 18.79 15.33
N ILE A 105 -29.65 19.90 15.29
CA ILE A 105 -31.12 19.91 15.08
C ILE A 105 -31.47 19.22 13.75
N THR A 106 -30.74 19.54 12.69
CA THR A 106 -30.95 18.93 11.37
C THR A 106 -30.68 17.42 11.38
N ALA A 107 -29.64 16.98 12.08
CA ALA A 107 -29.29 15.56 12.20
C ALA A 107 -30.32 14.77 13.02
N LEU A 108 -30.86 15.38 14.09
CA LEU A 108 -31.99 14.84 14.86
C LEU A 108 -33.26 14.72 14.01
N GLY A 109 -33.54 15.70 13.15
CA GLY A 109 -34.73 15.71 12.30
C GLY A 109 -36.01 15.65 13.13
N ALA A 110 -36.90 14.71 12.81
CA ALA A 110 -38.18 14.53 13.51
C ALA A 110 -38.05 14.19 15.01
N ASN A 111 -36.87 13.78 15.47
CA ASN A 111 -36.60 13.52 16.88
C ASN A 111 -36.32 14.79 17.70
N TYR A 112 -36.20 15.95 17.06
CA TYR A 112 -36.01 17.22 17.75
C TYR A 112 -37.34 17.93 18.02
N ASP A 113 -37.52 18.38 19.25
CA ASP A 113 -38.63 19.22 19.68
C ASP A 113 -38.08 20.48 20.37
N ALA A 114 -38.32 21.65 19.79
CA ALA A 114 -37.80 22.92 20.32
C ALA A 114 -38.31 23.24 21.75
N THR A 115 -39.40 22.62 22.19
CA THR A 115 -39.97 22.81 23.53
C THR A 115 -39.29 21.93 24.59
N LYS A 116 -38.52 20.92 24.18
CA LYS A 116 -37.86 19.94 25.07
C LYS A 116 -36.40 20.27 25.37
N GLY A 117 -36.01 21.53 25.18
CA GLY A 117 -34.71 22.04 25.60
C GLY A 117 -33.57 21.75 24.62
N ASP A 118 -32.37 21.56 25.16
CA ASP A 118 -31.13 21.48 24.39
C ASP A 118 -31.10 20.26 23.45
N PRO A 119 -30.73 20.42 22.16
CA PRO A 119 -30.82 19.34 21.19
C PRO A 119 -29.84 18.19 21.48
N MET A 120 -28.62 18.43 21.98
CA MET A 120 -27.74 17.33 22.37
C MET A 120 -28.25 16.58 23.61
N VAL A 121 -28.94 17.27 24.54
CA VAL A 121 -29.65 16.60 25.64
C VAL A 121 -30.76 15.70 25.11
N GLN A 122 -31.55 16.16 24.13
CA GLN A 122 -32.58 15.32 23.51
C GLN A 122 -31.97 14.13 22.78
N TYR A 123 -30.86 14.33 22.06
CA TYR A 123 -30.16 13.27 21.34
C TYR A 123 -29.69 12.14 22.25
N VAL A 124 -29.00 12.46 23.34
CA VAL A 124 -28.48 11.43 24.25
C VAL A 124 -29.60 10.66 24.94
N ASN A 125 -30.78 11.28 25.09
CA ASN A 125 -31.97 10.69 25.70
C ASN A 125 -32.88 9.90 24.75
N LEU A 126 -32.49 9.74 23.47
CA LEU A 126 -33.26 8.91 22.54
C LEU A 126 -33.21 7.44 22.93
N THR A 127 -34.37 6.81 23.07
CA THR A 127 -34.50 5.39 23.41
C THR A 127 -33.96 4.45 22.32
N ASN A 128 -34.11 4.83 21.05
CA ASN A 128 -33.65 4.06 19.89
C ASN A 128 -32.59 4.86 19.11
N ARG A 129 -31.53 5.27 19.81
CA ARG A 129 -30.47 6.08 19.23
C ARG A 129 -29.67 5.28 18.20
N ASP A 130 -29.57 5.83 16.98
CA ASP A 130 -28.64 5.36 15.96
C ASP A 130 -27.52 6.39 15.82
N ASP A 131 -26.44 6.13 16.56
CA ASP A 131 -25.32 7.04 16.61
C ASP A 131 -24.60 7.16 15.26
N ARG A 132 -24.55 6.09 14.45
CA ARG A 132 -23.87 6.16 13.16
C ARG A 132 -24.67 7.00 12.18
N ALA A 133 -25.98 6.77 12.10
CA ALA A 133 -26.84 7.56 11.23
C ALA A 133 -26.82 9.04 11.62
N PHE A 134 -26.78 9.35 12.93
CA PHE A 134 -26.65 10.71 13.41
C PHE A 134 -25.33 11.36 12.99
N VAL A 135 -24.19 10.69 13.21
CA VAL A 135 -22.89 11.25 12.82
C VAL A 135 -22.76 11.35 11.29
N THR A 136 -23.26 10.40 10.51
CA THR A 136 -23.30 10.50 9.03
C THR A 136 -24.11 11.70 8.55
N LYS A 137 -25.19 12.09 9.24
CA LYS A 137 -25.92 13.32 8.93
C LYS A 137 -25.09 14.55 9.28
N LEU A 138 -24.44 14.55 10.45
CA LEU A 138 -23.59 15.66 10.89
C LEU A 138 -22.40 15.88 9.94
N GLU A 139 -21.74 14.84 9.46
CA GLU A 139 -20.60 14.91 8.52
C GLU A 139 -20.92 15.71 7.23
N LYS A 140 -22.20 15.80 6.85
CA LYS A 140 -22.64 16.56 5.67
C LYS A 140 -22.69 18.07 5.91
N THR A 141 -22.90 18.48 7.16
CA THR A 141 -23.17 19.87 7.54
C THR A 141 -22.11 20.46 8.48
N VAL A 142 -21.44 19.61 9.23
CA VAL A 142 -20.34 19.93 10.13
C VAL A 142 -19.08 19.41 9.48
N LYS A 143 -18.18 20.32 9.14
CA LYS A 143 -16.84 20.00 8.68
C LYS A 143 -15.84 20.74 9.55
N PRO A 144 -14.63 20.20 9.75
CA PRO A 144 -13.57 20.96 10.38
C PRO A 144 -13.29 22.23 9.56
N ALA A 145 -13.39 23.40 10.18
CA ALA A 145 -12.86 24.64 9.62
C ALA A 145 -11.31 24.59 9.61
N ASP A 146 -10.66 25.41 8.79
CA ASP A 146 -9.20 25.53 8.81
C ASP A 146 -8.67 26.08 10.14
N THR A 147 -9.51 26.76 10.91
CA THR A 147 -9.24 27.27 12.26
C THR A 147 -9.52 26.25 13.36
N ASP A 148 -10.10 25.09 13.06
CA ASP A 148 -10.35 24.07 14.07
C ASP A 148 -9.03 23.46 14.53
N THR A 149 -8.81 23.50 15.83
CA THR A 149 -7.54 23.17 16.47
C THR A 149 -7.14 21.73 16.10
N PRO A 150 -5.96 21.53 15.47
CA PRO A 150 -5.38 20.21 15.36
C PRO A 150 -5.32 19.60 16.76
N VAL A 151 -5.92 18.43 16.95
CA VAL A 151 -5.81 17.76 18.24
C VAL A 151 -4.47 17.04 18.24
N SER A 152 -3.53 17.53 19.05
CA SER A 152 -2.28 16.83 19.29
C SER A 152 -2.57 15.48 19.93
N GLY A 153 -1.94 14.44 19.39
CA GLY A 153 -2.15 13.06 19.79
C GLY A 153 -0.86 12.45 20.30
N GLU A 154 -0.91 11.87 21.50
CA GLU A 154 0.18 11.08 22.05
C GLU A 154 -0.08 9.60 21.80
N LEU A 155 0.86 8.94 21.11
CA LEU A 155 0.84 7.49 20.92
C LEU A 155 1.39 6.76 22.14
N SER A 156 0.71 5.69 22.54
CA SER A 156 1.28 4.71 23.47
C SER A 156 2.52 4.03 22.87
N LYS A 157 3.35 3.43 23.74
CA LYS A 157 4.58 2.74 23.34
C LYS A 157 4.36 1.60 22.34
N ASP A 158 3.22 0.93 22.42
CA ASP A 158 2.83 -0.15 21.50
C ASP A 158 2.15 0.38 20.21
N GLY A 159 1.94 1.70 20.10
CA GLY A 159 1.29 2.36 18.97
C GLY A 159 -0.21 2.07 18.84
N LYS A 160 -0.83 1.38 19.81
CA LYS A 160 -2.22 0.93 19.73
C LYS A 160 -3.22 1.84 20.40
N THR A 161 -2.77 2.84 21.16
CA THR A 161 -3.62 3.84 21.79
C THR A 161 -3.16 5.23 21.41
N MET A 162 -4.08 6.02 20.85
CA MET A 162 -3.92 7.44 20.61
C MET A 162 -4.62 8.23 21.71
N THR A 163 -3.91 9.09 22.43
CA THR A 163 -4.51 10.01 23.39
C THR A 163 -4.57 11.41 22.78
N LEU A 164 -5.78 11.86 22.44
CA LEU A 164 -6.06 13.19 21.94
C LEU A 164 -6.39 14.13 23.09
N THR A 165 -5.83 15.34 23.08
CA THR A 165 -6.12 16.37 24.09
C THR A 165 -6.96 17.49 23.51
N MET A 166 -8.23 17.55 23.90
CA MET A 166 -9.17 18.58 23.46
C MET A 166 -8.86 19.94 24.11
N PRO A 167 -9.23 21.07 23.48
CA PRO A 167 -9.05 22.39 24.09
C PRO A 167 -9.76 22.53 25.45
N ASP A 168 -10.97 21.96 25.55
CA ASP A 168 -11.82 21.98 26.74
C ASP A 168 -12.56 20.64 26.89
N ALA A 169 -13.18 20.44 28.05
CA ALA A 169 -14.07 19.31 28.25
C ALA A 169 -15.37 19.44 27.43
N GLY A 170 -15.90 18.29 27.02
CA GLY A 170 -17.17 18.22 26.32
C GLY A 170 -17.28 17.05 25.35
N LEU A 171 -18.26 17.18 24.46
CA LEU A 171 -18.60 16.20 23.43
C LEU A 171 -18.17 16.70 22.06
N TYR A 172 -17.48 15.85 21.30
CA TYR A 172 -16.79 16.21 20.06
C TYR A 172 -17.08 15.23 18.93
N LEU A 173 -17.06 15.75 17.70
CA LEU A 173 -16.80 14.95 16.49
C LEU A 173 -15.30 14.98 16.18
N ILE A 174 -14.70 13.82 15.94
CA ILE A 174 -13.29 13.69 15.56
C ILE A 174 -13.20 13.17 14.13
N TYR A 175 -12.36 13.85 13.33
CA TYR A 175 -12.10 13.57 11.92
C TYR A 175 -10.64 13.18 11.74
N ASP A 176 -10.38 12.11 10.99
CA ASP A 176 -9.04 11.79 10.51
C ASP A 176 -8.67 12.73 9.35
N ALA A 177 -7.57 13.45 9.48
CA ALA A 177 -7.09 14.42 8.49
C ALA A 177 -5.87 13.90 7.70
N SER A 178 -5.48 12.64 7.88
CA SER A 178 -4.26 12.06 7.29
C SER A 178 -4.50 11.36 5.95
N GLY A 179 -5.75 11.19 5.54
CA GLY A 179 -6.11 10.50 4.31
C GLY A 179 -5.70 9.02 4.30
N THR A 180 -5.56 8.46 3.10
CA THR A 180 -5.19 7.04 2.93
C THR A 180 -3.68 6.87 3.07
N GLN A 181 -3.25 5.84 3.79
CA GLN A 181 -1.84 5.50 4.02
C GLN A 181 -1.56 4.10 3.46
N ALA A 182 -0.47 3.93 2.71
CA ALA A 182 -0.11 2.66 2.08
C ALA A 182 1.23 2.15 2.64
N PHE A 183 1.16 1.19 3.57
CA PHE A 183 2.34 0.60 4.20
C PHE A 183 2.91 -0.49 3.33
N VAL A 184 4.19 -0.38 2.98
CA VAL A 184 4.89 -1.36 2.16
C VAL A 184 5.84 -2.13 3.06
N THR A 185 5.66 -3.46 3.12
CA THR A 185 6.58 -4.37 3.81
C THR A 185 7.26 -5.27 2.79
N LYS A 186 8.59 -5.40 2.90
CA LYS A 186 9.39 -6.27 2.03
C LYS A 186 9.93 -7.44 2.85
N GLU A 187 9.66 -8.66 2.40
CA GLU A 187 10.20 -9.89 2.98
C GLU A 187 10.77 -10.76 1.86
N GLY A 188 12.11 -10.83 1.77
CA GLY A 188 12.77 -11.38 0.59
C GLY A 188 12.35 -10.63 -0.68
N ASP A 189 11.86 -11.37 -1.67
CA ASP A 189 11.34 -10.80 -2.93
C ASP A 189 9.86 -10.37 -2.84
N THR A 190 9.15 -10.73 -1.75
CA THR A 190 7.73 -10.43 -1.62
C THR A 190 7.50 -9.02 -1.10
N THR A 191 6.65 -8.26 -1.80
CA THR A 191 6.18 -6.95 -1.36
C THR A 191 4.72 -7.08 -0.90
N THR A 192 4.40 -6.67 0.32
CA THR A 192 3.00 -6.58 0.76
C THR A 192 2.63 -5.14 1.02
N THR A 193 1.52 -4.69 0.45
CA THR A 193 1.00 -3.35 0.65
C THR A 193 -0.26 -3.40 1.51
N TYR A 194 -0.24 -2.74 2.65
CA TYR A 194 -1.39 -2.57 3.52
C TYR A 194 -1.94 -1.16 3.36
N THR A 195 -3.16 -1.05 2.83
CA THR A 195 -3.86 0.22 2.67
C THR A 195 -4.71 0.49 3.91
N VAL A 196 -4.51 1.65 4.52
CA VAL A 196 -5.25 2.12 5.69
C VAL A 196 -5.99 3.39 5.28
N ASN A 197 -7.30 3.28 5.08
CA ASN A 197 -8.14 4.40 4.61
C ASN A 197 -8.37 5.47 5.69
N GLY A 198 -7.95 5.22 6.93
CA GLY A 198 -8.21 6.06 8.08
C GLY A 198 -9.47 5.66 8.85
N PHE A 199 -9.90 6.56 9.73
CA PHE A 199 -11.08 6.38 10.57
C PHE A 199 -12.31 7.08 9.98
N ASN A 200 -13.48 6.47 10.16
CA ASN A 200 -14.73 7.21 10.01
C ASN A 200 -14.82 8.29 11.11
N THR A 201 -15.64 9.33 10.91
CA THR A 201 -15.83 10.35 11.94
C THR A 201 -16.39 9.73 13.22
N MET A 202 -15.80 10.10 14.36
CA MET A 202 -16.10 9.51 15.68
C MET A 202 -16.83 10.53 16.54
N LEU A 203 -17.87 10.10 17.26
CA LEU A 203 -18.54 10.90 18.29
C LEU A 203 -18.04 10.45 19.66
N VAL A 204 -17.35 11.35 20.37
CA VAL A 204 -16.65 11.01 21.61
C VAL A 204 -16.74 12.14 22.64
N GLY A 205 -16.90 11.75 23.91
CA GLY A 205 -16.84 12.65 25.04
C GLY A 205 -15.49 12.59 25.74
N THR A 206 -15.04 13.72 26.31
CA THR A 206 -13.87 13.74 27.20
C THR A 206 -14.19 13.06 28.54
N LYS A 207 -13.13 12.67 29.27
CA LYS A 207 -13.24 11.97 30.56
C LYS A 207 -14.05 12.77 31.60
N VAL A 208 -14.94 12.08 32.31
CA VAL A 208 -15.72 12.55 33.47
C VAL A 208 -15.57 11.56 34.63
N THR A 209 -15.40 12.06 35.85
CA THR A 209 -15.34 11.22 37.05
C THR A 209 -16.31 11.68 38.12
N VAL A 210 -16.75 10.75 38.97
CA VAL A 210 -17.58 11.02 40.16
C VAL A 210 -16.86 10.42 41.36
N ASN A 211 -16.57 11.24 42.37
CA ASN A 211 -15.78 10.87 43.54
C ASN A 211 -14.44 10.22 43.17
N GLY A 212 -13.80 10.72 42.11
CA GLY A 212 -12.53 10.19 41.59
C GLY A 212 -12.64 8.86 40.83
N ALA A 213 -13.81 8.20 40.85
CA ALA A 213 -14.08 7.00 40.05
C ALA A 213 -14.59 7.39 38.66
N ALA A 214 -14.14 6.67 37.63
CA ALA A 214 -14.68 6.89 36.30
C ALA A 214 -16.13 6.42 36.22
N LEU A 215 -16.97 7.19 35.54
CA LEU A 215 -18.32 6.77 35.18
C LEU A 215 -18.26 5.68 34.12
N THR A 216 -19.22 4.76 34.12
CA THR A 216 -19.41 3.84 33.00
C THR A 216 -19.55 4.63 31.71
N ASN A 217 -18.71 4.33 30.71
CA ASN A 217 -18.59 5.07 29.44
C ASN A 217 -18.05 6.52 29.56
N GLY A 218 -17.65 6.96 30.75
CA GLY A 218 -17.12 8.30 31.04
C GLY A 218 -15.61 8.37 31.14
N GLU A 219 -14.89 7.30 30.83
CA GLU A 219 -13.42 7.28 30.87
C GLU A 219 -12.75 8.12 29.77
N GLY A 220 -13.54 8.61 28.81
CA GLY A 220 -13.03 9.22 27.58
C GLY A 220 -12.31 8.19 26.70
N VAL A 221 -12.64 6.90 26.81
CA VAL A 221 -12.01 5.83 26.06
C VAL A 221 -12.95 5.32 24.97
N LEU A 222 -12.43 5.32 23.75
CA LEU A 222 -13.03 4.77 22.55
C LEU A 222 -12.27 3.51 22.14
N ASN A 223 -12.82 2.33 22.44
CA ASN A 223 -12.20 1.07 22.05
C ASN A 223 -12.75 0.59 20.70
N LEU A 224 -11.90 0.56 19.68
CA LEU A 224 -12.20 0.10 18.32
C LEU A 224 -11.59 -1.28 18.02
N SER A 225 -11.00 -1.94 19.01
CA SER A 225 -10.57 -3.34 18.89
C SER A 225 -11.73 -4.25 18.45
N GLY A 226 -11.51 -5.03 17.41
CA GLY A 226 -12.51 -5.91 16.79
C GLY A 226 -13.67 -5.20 16.09
N ALA A 227 -13.66 -3.86 16.00
CA ALA A 227 -14.73 -3.07 15.37
C ALA A 227 -14.31 -2.55 13.98
N ALA A 228 -15.27 -2.46 13.05
CA ALA A 228 -15.04 -2.07 11.65
C ALA A 228 -14.92 -0.54 11.43
N ASN A 229 -14.36 0.21 12.38
CA ASN A 229 -14.35 1.69 12.33
C ASN A 229 -13.08 2.29 11.70
N GLY A 230 -12.10 1.44 11.40
CA GLY A 230 -11.02 1.70 10.46
C GLY A 230 -10.94 0.55 9.46
N LYS A 231 -10.54 0.85 8.22
CA LYS A 231 -10.40 -0.16 7.16
C LYS A 231 -8.93 -0.33 6.80
N ILE A 232 -8.31 -1.36 7.36
CA ILE A 232 -7.05 -1.92 6.83
C ILE A 232 -7.41 -2.99 5.81
N ALA A 233 -6.94 -2.83 4.58
CA ALA A 233 -6.96 -3.85 3.54
C ALA A 233 -5.52 -4.20 3.19
N GLY A 234 -5.12 -5.46 3.40
CA GLY A 234 -3.85 -5.98 2.90
C GLY A 234 -4.02 -6.50 1.49
N VAL A 235 -3.16 -6.07 0.57
CA VAL A 235 -2.97 -6.70 -0.74
C VAL A 235 -1.51 -7.16 -0.80
N THR A 236 -1.31 -8.46 -1.00
CA THR A 236 0.03 -9.01 -1.22
C THR A 236 0.34 -8.96 -2.71
N THR A 237 1.44 -8.32 -3.07
CA THR A 237 1.98 -8.27 -4.44
C THR A 237 3.36 -8.90 -4.44
N THR A 238 3.45 -10.17 -4.81
CA THR A 238 4.78 -10.78 -4.95
C THR A 238 5.49 -10.17 -6.13
N THR A 239 6.54 -9.40 -5.83
CA THR A 239 7.50 -8.93 -6.83
C THR A 239 8.60 -9.97 -6.98
N GLY A 240 9.31 -9.96 -8.11
CA GLY A 240 10.41 -10.85 -8.41
C GLY A 240 11.61 -10.11 -8.93
N ALA A 241 12.69 -10.85 -9.10
CA ALA A 241 13.93 -10.37 -9.64
C ALA A 241 14.51 -11.37 -10.62
N PHE A 242 15.27 -10.88 -11.59
CA PHE A 242 16.11 -11.73 -12.43
C PHE A 242 17.46 -11.06 -12.68
N SER A 243 18.46 -11.87 -12.97
CA SER A 243 19.77 -11.40 -13.42
C SER A 243 20.33 -12.32 -14.49
N PHE A 244 21.27 -11.79 -15.27
CA PHE A 244 22.03 -12.54 -16.25
C PHE A 244 23.45 -11.98 -16.34
N THR A 245 24.36 -12.79 -16.87
CA THR A 245 25.77 -12.42 -17.02
C THR A 245 26.13 -12.31 -18.49
N LYS A 246 26.83 -11.25 -18.88
CA LYS A 246 27.39 -11.12 -20.22
C LYS A 246 28.75 -11.82 -20.30
N VAL A 247 28.90 -12.66 -21.30
CA VAL A 247 30.12 -13.44 -21.55
C VAL A 247 30.57 -13.33 -23.00
N ASP A 248 31.85 -13.57 -23.27
CA ASP A 248 32.35 -13.66 -24.63
C ASP A 248 32.06 -15.03 -25.28
N ALA A 249 32.59 -15.25 -26.48
CA ALA A 249 32.41 -16.50 -27.22
C ALA A 249 32.89 -17.74 -26.44
N ASP A 250 33.95 -17.56 -25.64
CA ASP A 250 34.62 -18.59 -24.85
C ASP A 250 33.97 -18.79 -23.46
N GLY A 251 32.97 -17.96 -23.12
CA GLY A 251 32.24 -18.02 -21.84
C GLY A 251 32.89 -17.21 -20.72
N GLN A 252 33.90 -16.39 -21.02
CA GLN A 252 34.52 -15.52 -20.02
C GLN A 252 33.66 -14.28 -19.80
N THR A 253 33.48 -13.87 -18.55
CA THR A 253 32.68 -12.70 -18.20
C THR A 253 33.23 -11.42 -18.84
N VAL A 254 32.36 -10.67 -19.52
CA VAL A 254 32.69 -9.37 -20.09
C VAL A 254 32.58 -8.32 -19.00
N LYS A 255 33.72 -7.97 -18.39
CA LYS A 255 33.81 -6.92 -17.39
C LYS A 255 34.18 -5.59 -18.05
N VAL A 256 33.46 -4.53 -17.71
CA VAL A 256 33.75 -3.17 -18.15
C VAL A 256 34.05 -2.30 -16.94
N SER A 257 35.11 -1.49 -17.01
CA SER A 257 35.47 -0.53 -15.96
C SER A 257 34.74 0.80 -16.08
N ASP A 258 34.19 1.08 -17.26
CA ASP A 258 33.40 2.26 -17.58
C ASP A 258 32.04 1.80 -18.13
N THR A 259 30.99 2.09 -17.38
CA THR A 259 29.62 1.64 -17.67
C THR A 259 29.06 2.25 -18.94
N ALA A 260 29.61 3.36 -19.44
CA ALA A 260 29.22 3.94 -20.73
C ALA A 260 29.61 3.03 -21.92
N LYS A 261 30.56 2.12 -21.71
CA LYS A 261 31.06 1.14 -22.69
C LYS A 261 30.45 -0.25 -22.52
N ALA A 262 29.57 -0.40 -21.54
CA ALA A 262 28.83 -1.63 -21.27
C ALA A 262 27.84 -1.96 -22.39
N ALA A 263 27.33 -3.19 -22.40
CA ALA A 263 26.20 -3.55 -23.23
C ALA A 263 24.95 -2.78 -22.76
N LYS A 264 24.13 -2.31 -23.70
CA LYS A 264 22.88 -1.59 -23.40
C LYS A 264 21.68 -2.50 -23.66
N PHE A 265 20.70 -2.47 -22.77
CA PHE A 265 19.48 -3.27 -22.90
C PHE A 265 18.22 -2.45 -22.74
N THR A 266 17.16 -2.92 -23.39
CA THR A 266 15.78 -2.56 -23.09
C THR A 266 15.07 -3.78 -22.51
N VAL A 267 14.11 -3.54 -21.63
CA VAL A 267 13.24 -4.57 -21.07
C VAL A 267 11.80 -4.15 -21.33
N THR A 268 10.99 -5.07 -21.88
CA THR A 268 9.59 -4.78 -22.21
C THR A 268 8.65 -5.85 -21.65
N LYS A 269 7.42 -5.42 -21.35
CA LYS A 269 6.28 -6.29 -20.99
C LYS A 269 5.05 -5.69 -21.67
N ASP A 270 4.25 -6.53 -22.34
CA ASP A 270 3.03 -6.11 -23.04
C ASP A 270 3.23 -4.93 -24.02
N GLY A 271 4.39 -4.89 -24.69
CA GLY A 271 4.75 -3.86 -25.67
C GLY A 271 5.22 -2.53 -25.08
N LYS A 272 5.28 -2.39 -23.75
CA LYS A 272 5.76 -1.19 -23.06
C LYS A 272 7.15 -1.37 -22.49
N TYR A 273 7.91 -0.29 -22.42
CA TYR A 273 9.26 -0.24 -21.89
C TYR A 273 9.26 -0.10 -20.38
N LEU A 274 10.06 -0.92 -19.73
CA LEU A 274 10.32 -0.83 -18.31
C LEU A 274 11.29 0.33 -18.06
N THR A 275 10.81 1.37 -17.37
CA THR A 275 11.58 2.58 -17.03
C THR A 275 11.80 2.64 -15.53
N TRP A 276 13.05 2.86 -15.13
CA TRP A 276 13.42 3.14 -13.74
C TRP A 276 13.35 4.64 -13.46
N HIS A 277 12.70 5.01 -12.36
CA HIS A 277 12.59 6.39 -11.91
C HIS A 277 13.55 6.69 -10.75
N SER A 278 14.02 7.95 -10.69
CA SER A 278 14.94 8.41 -9.63
C SER A 278 14.34 8.33 -8.22
N ASP A 279 13.01 8.20 -8.11
CA ASP A 279 12.28 8.04 -6.87
C ASP A 279 12.26 6.60 -6.32
N GLY A 280 12.82 5.63 -7.04
CA GLY A 280 12.84 4.24 -6.57
C GLY A 280 11.75 3.34 -7.17
N SER A 281 11.00 3.81 -8.17
CA SER A 281 9.90 3.06 -8.78
C SER A 281 10.17 2.58 -10.21
N TRP A 282 9.51 1.49 -10.60
CA TRP A 282 9.38 1.09 -12.00
C TRP A 282 8.07 1.59 -12.57
N SER A 283 8.10 2.00 -13.84
CA SER A 283 6.88 2.20 -14.62
C SER A 283 7.00 1.58 -16.01
N PHE A 284 5.86 1.38 -16.66
CA PHE A 284 5.80 0.94 -18.04
C PHE A 284 5.40 2.10 -18.95
N GLU A 285 6.32 2.50 -19.82
CA GLU A 285 6.17 3.64 -20.72
C GLU A 285 6.08 3.21 -22.19
N ASP A 286 5.46 4.04 -23.02
CA ASP A 286 5.31 3.76 -24.45
C ASP A 286 6.60 4.03 -25.24
N SER A 287 7.60 4.70 -24.63
CA SER A 287 8.88 5.02 -25.26
C SER A 287 10.05 4.47 -24.46
N ALA A 288 11.09 4.02 -25.17
CA ALA A 288 12.32 3.54 -24.55
C ALA A 288 13.06 4.71 -23.89
N ILE A 289 13.36 4.57 -22.59
CA ILE A 289 14.28 5.46 -21.88
C ILE A 289 15.65 4.80 -21.78
N ASP A 290 16.70 5.59 -21.99
CA ASP A 290 18.09 5.14 -21.92
C ASP A 290 18.46 4.84 -20.45
N ASN A 291 18.32 3.57 -20.04
CA ASN A 291 18.63 3.09 -18.69
C ASN A 291 20.15 3.00 -18.39
N THR A 292 21.00 3.74 -19.11
CA THR A 292 22.47 3.56 -19.05
C THR A 292 23.19 4.33 -17.95
N THR A 293 22.53 5.23 -17.24
CA THR A 293 23.11 5.90 -16.08
C THR A 293 22.74 5.15 -14.80
N ALA A 294 23.54 4.12 -14.51
CA ALA A 294 23.54 3.41 -13.24
C ALA A 294 23.91 4.36 -12.09
N SER A 295 22.94 4.78 -11.29
CA SER A 295 23.15 5.17 -9.89
C SER A 295 21.83 5.13 -9.15
N GLY A 296 21.43 3.91 -8.76
CA GLY A 296 20.24 3.68 -7.96
C GLY A 296 19.80 2.22 -8.02
N SER A 297 20.57 1.34 -7.37
CA SER A 297 20.22 0.01 -6.80
C SER A 297 19.34 -1.03 -7.54
N TYR A 298 18.71 -0.78 -8.69
CA TYR A 298 17.64 -1.64 -9.25
C TYR A 298 17.79 -2.00 -10.73
N PHE A 299 18.60 -1.26 -11.49
CA PHE A 299 19.43 -1.80 -12.57
C PHE A 299 20.87 -1.72 -12.08
N GLN A 300 21.56 -2.86 -12.03
CA GLN A 300 22.98 -2.91 -11.69
C GLN A 300 23.70 -3.66 -12.80
N GLU A 301 24.49 -2.94 -13.59
CA GLU A 301 25.64 -3.52 -14.26
C GLU A 301 26.79 -3.48 -13.26
N LYS A 302 27.30 -4.66 -12.91
CA LYS A 302 28.53 -4.77 -12.10
C LYS A 302 29.26 -6.03 -12.51
N ASP A 303 30.52 -5.85 -12.92
CA ASP A 303 31.39 -6.96 -13.29
C ASP A 303 30.75 -7.87 -14.37
N GLY A 304 30.00 -7.31 -15.32
CA GLY A 304 29.33 -8.05 -16.39
C GLY A 304 28.00 -8.71 -16.00
N VAL A 305 27.53 -8.52 -14.77
CA VAL A 305 26.21 -9.00 -14.30
C VAL A 305 25.20 -7.86 -14.42
N TYR A 306 24.05 -8.16 -15.05
CA TYR A 306 22.92 -7.25 -15.21
C TYR A 306 21.76 -7.77 -14.36
N ALA A 307 21.32 -6.98 -13.37
CA ALA A 307 20.26 -7.37 -12.44
C ALA A 307 19.06 -6.41 -12.47
N PHE A 308 17.86 -6.97 -12.48
CA PHE A 308 16.57 -6.27 -12.45
C PHE A 308 15.75 -6.81 -11.26
N LYS A 309 15.22 -5.91 -10.42
CA LYS A 309 14.55 -6.26 -9.14
C LYS A 309 13.18 -5.58 -9.04
N ASN A 310 12.34 -6.00 -8.09
CA ASN A 310 11.00 -5.44 -7.84
C ASN A 310 10.06 -5.48 -9.06
N LEU A 311 10.13 -6.54 -9.86
CA LEU A 311 9.31 -6.72 -11.03
C LEU A 311 8.04 -7.50 -10.69
N GLU A 312 6.90 -7.14 -11.24
CA GLU A 312 5.70 -7.96 -11.09
C GLU A 312 5.85 -9.33 -11.76
N ASN A 313 4.98 -10.29 -11.39
CA ASN A 313 4.85 -11.53 -12.16
C ASN A 313 4.49 -11.23 -13.63
N GLY A 314 5.01 -12.03 -14.53
CA GLY A 314 4.80 -11.87 -15.97
C GLY A 314 6.01 -12.30 -16.78
N THR A 315 5.88 -12.19 -18.10
CA THR A 315 6.96 -12.47 -19.05
C THR A 315 7.51 -11.17 -19.59
N TYR A 316 8.82 -11.00 -19.45
CA TYR A 316 9.56 -9.83 -19.90
C TYR A 316 10.41 -10.21 -21.11
N THR A 317 10.54 -9.31 -22.08
CA THR A 317 11.49 -9.43 -23.19
C THR A 317 12.68 -8.52 -22.93
N VAL A 318 13.87 -9.10 -22.88
CA VAL A 318 15.14 -8.38 -22.74
C VAL A 318 15.79 -8.33 -24.11
N THR A 319 16.09 -7.12 -24.59
CA THR A 319 16.71 -6.91 -25.91
C THR A 319 17.98 -6.07 -25.75
N GLU A 320 19.11 -6.62 -26.19
CA GLU A 320 20.35 -5.88 -26.31
C GLU A 320 20.23 -4.89 -27.48
N VAL A 321 20.47 -3.60 -27.21
CA VAL A 321 20.35 -2.51 -28.20
C VAL A 321 21.71 -1.94 -28.57
N ALA A 322 22.75 -2.19 -27.77
CA ALA A 322 24.13 -1.93 -28.12
C ALA A 322 25.04 -2.97 -27.47
N ALA A 323 25.97 -3.53 -28.25
CA ALA A 323 27.01 -4.41 -27.75
C ALA A 323 28.06 -3.62 -26.95
N PRO A 324 28.79 -4.27 -26.02
CA PRO A 324 29.88 -3.62 -25.31
C PRO A 324 31.03 -3.26 -26.27
N GLU A 325 31.84 -2.27 -25.90
CA GLU A 325 32.96 -1.82 -26.73
C GLU A 325 33.91 -2.98 -27.10
N GLY A 326 34.32 -3.05 -28.37
CA GLY A 326 35.19 -4.11 -28.88
C GLY A 326 34.49 -5.41 -29.29
N PHE A 327 33.16 -5.48 -29.19
CA PHE A 327 32.33 -6.56 -29.70
C PHE A 327 31.53 -6.16 -30.94
N LEU A 328 31.00 -7.15 -31.65
CA LEU A 328 30.27 -6.97 -32.90
C LEU A 328 28.88 -6.37 -32.65
N GLY A 329 28.68 -5.10 -33.02
CA GLY A 329 27.41 -4.40 -32.81
C GLY A 329 26.23 -4.89 -33.66
N THR A 330 26.46 -5.70 -34.70
CA THR A 330 25.39 -6.23 -35.57
C THR A 330 24.79 -7.55 -35.07
N ALA A 331 25.41 -8.20 -34.09
CA ALA A 331 24.95 -9.44 -33.49
C ALA A 331 24.55 -9.18 -32.03
N LEU A 332 23.27 -8.88 -31.83
CA LEU A 332 22.68 -8.49 -30.55
C LEU A 332 21.77 -9.59 -30.01
N ALA A 333 21.84 -9.83 -28.70
CA ALA A 333 21.05 -10.87 -28.04
C ALA A 333 19.63 -10.39 -27.71
N SER A 334 18.71 -11.35 -27.64
CA SER A 334 17.32 -11.14 -27.22
C SER A 334 16.80 -12.42 -26.58
N PHE A 335 16.07 -12.29 -25.47
CA PHE A 335 15.50 -13.41 -24.75
C PHE A 335 14.31 -12.98 -23.90
N THR A 336 13.49 -13.93 -23.50
CA THR A 336 12.42 -13.72 -22.53
C THR A 336 12.76 -14.31 -21.17
N VAL A 337 12.25 -13.67 -20.11
CA VAL A 337 12.29 -14.19 -18.73
C VAL A 337 10.89 -14.17 -18.14
N THR A 338 10.46 -15.29 -17.55
CA THR A 338 9.14 -15.43 -16.94
C THR A 338 9.23 -15.49 -15.43
N LEU A 339 8.62 -14.52 -14.75
CA LEU A 339 8.48 -14.47 -13.30
C LEU A 339 7.11 -15.00 -12.88
N LYS A 340 7.09 -15.97 -11.97
CA LYS A 340 5.89 -16.43 -11.26
C LYS A 340 6.19 -16.53 -9.77
N ASP A 341 5.28 -16.00 -8.96
CA ASP A 341 5.42 -15.91 -7.51
C ASP A 341 6.79 -15.34 -7.08
N GLY A 342 7.23 -14.29 -7.79
CA GLY A 342 8.50 -13.60 -7.52
C GLY A 342 9.75 -14.35 -7.97
N LYS A 343 9.62 -15.53 -8.57
CA LYS A 343 10.76 -16.37 -8.99
C LYS A 343 10.84 -16.47 -10.49
N VAL A 344 12.06 -16.52 -11.02
CA VAL A 344 12.29 -16.93 -12.40
C VAL A 344 11.82 -18.37 -12.56
N THR A 345 10.99 -18.61 -13.56
CA THR A 345 10.53 -19.96 -13.94
C THR A 345 11.09 -20.42 -15.27
N GLU A 346 11.49 -19.48 -16.13
CA GLU A 346 12.03 -19.77 -17.45
C GLU A 346 12.86 -18.58 -17.95
N PHE A 347 14.01 -18.89 -18.54
CA PHE A 347 14.68 -18.06 -19.53
C PHE A 347 14.60 -18.72 -20.91
N LYS A 348 14.42 -17.92 -21.96
CA LYS A 348 14.31 -18.45 -23.32
C LYS A 348 14.90 -17.47 -24.34
N GLY A 349 16.00 -17.88 -24.97
CA GLY A 349 16.63 -17.15 -26.06
C GLY A 349 15.72 -17.03 -27.28
N THR A 350 15.62 -15.82 -27.82
CA THR A 350 14.76 -15.47 -28.97
C THR A 350 15.54 -14.84 -30.13
N ASP A 351 16.82 -14.54 -29.95
CA ASP A 351 17.66 -14.02 -31.03
C ASP A 351 17.99 -15.07 -32.10
N GLN A 352 18.18 -14.60 -33.33
CA GLN A 352 18.53 -15.44 -34.48
C GLN A 352 19.98 -15.96 -34.44
N TRP A 353 20.83 -15.37 -33.59
CA TRP A 353 22.27 -15.62 -33.54
C TRP A 353 22.63 -16.75 -32.56
N GLY A 354 21.71 -17.14 -31.68
CA GLY A 354 21.94 -18.10 -30.60
C GLY A 354 22.84 -17.53 -29.49
N LEU A 355 22.89 -16.21 -29.32
CA LEU A 355 23.69 -15.54 -28.30
C LEU A 355 23.09 -15.71 -26.91
N ALA A 356 21.76 -15.72 -26.80
CA ALA A 356 21.06 -16.12 -25.59
C ALA A 356 20.71 -17.63 -25.63
N PRO A 357 20.94 -18.40 -24.54
CA PRO A 357 20.58 -19.82 -24.48
C PRO A 357 19.09 -20.06 -24.72
N LYS A 358 18.74 -21.07 -25.53
CA LYS A 358 17.33 -21.38 -25.86
C LYS A 358 16.47 -21.73 -24.65
N THR A 359 17.07 -22.26 -23.60
CA THR A 359 16.42 -22.63 -22.35
C THR A 359 17.35 -22.31 -21.19
N GLY A 360 16.80 -21.80 -20.10
CA GLY A 360 17.47 -21.66 -18.81
C GLY A 360 16.43 -21.76 -17.68
N ASP A 361 16.86 -22.20 -16.52
CA ASP A 361 16.01 -22.32 -15.33
C ASP A 361 16.44 -21.34 -14.23
N ALA A 362 15.67 -21.33 -13.14
CA ALA A 362 15.86 -20.46 -11.98
C ALA A 362 17.23 -20.60 -11.28
N ASN A 363 17.90 -21.75 -11.45
CA ASN A 363 19.14 -22.08 -10.75
C ASN A 363 20.39 -21.86 -11.62
N SER A 364 20.21 -21.68 -12.92
CA SER A 364 21.30 -21.39 -13.85
C SER A 364 21.70 -19.90 -13.82
N THR A 365 22.99 -19.63 -13.74
CA THR A 365 23.52 -18.31 -14.11
C THR A 365 23.30 -18.13 -15.62
N TYR A 366 22.21 -17.46 -15.99
CA TYR A 366 21.86 -17.26 -17.40
C TYR A 366 22.94 -16.40 -18.08
N GLN A 367 23.70 -17.01 -18.99
CA GLN A 367 24.84 -16.38 -19.66
C GLN A 367 24.47 -15.98 -21.07
N VAL A 368 24.59 -14.70 -21.38
CA VAL A 368 24.25 -14.12 -22.68
C VAL A 368 25.54 -13.71 -23.39
N LYS A 369 25.76 -14.19 -24.61
CA LYS A 369 27.02 -14.00 -25.32
C LYS A 369 27.11 -12.66 -26.05
N ASN A 370 28.32 -12.13 -26.19
CA ASN A 370 28.72 -11.26 -27.29
C ASN A 370 29.91 -11.89 -28.02
N VAL A 371 30.02 -11.61 -29.32
CA VAL A 371 31.11 -12.10 -30.17
C VAL A 371 31.88 -10.93 -30.78
N LYS A 372 33.16 -11.10 -31.08
CA LYS A 372 33.98 -10.07 -31.74
C LYS A 372 33.90 -10.13 -33.26
N SER A 373 33.51 -11.28 -33.82
CA SER A 373 33.40 -11.50 -35.26
C SER A 373 32.29 -12.50 -35.62
N ILE A 374 31.87 -12.48 -36.88
CA ILE A 374 30.88 -13.42 -37.42
C ILE A 374 31.32 -14.89 -37.33
N THR A 375 32.63 -15.16 -37.29
CA THR A 375 33.19 -16.51 -37.21
C THR A 375 33.05 -17.13 -35.81
N GLN A 376 32.78 -16.30 -34.80
CA GLN A 376 32.53 -16.73 -33.42
C GLN A 376 31.04 -16.95 -33.14
N LEU A 377 30.16 -16.66 -34.11
CA LEU A 377 28.74 -16.91 -33.93
C LEU A 377 28.49 -18.41 -33.71
N PRO A 378 27.63 -18.78 -32.74
CA PRO A 378 27.18 -20.15 -32.59
C PRO A 378 26.71 -20.69 -33.94
N LEU A 379 27.13 -21.90 -34.31
CA LEU A 379 26.59 -22.57 -35.49
C LEU A 379 25.13 -22.95 -35.20
N THR A 380 24.20 -22.05 -35.54
CA THR A 380 22.78 -22.29 -35.37
C THR A 380 22.26 -23.18 -36.51
N GLY A 381 21.29 -24.03 -36.20
CA GLY A 381 20.73 -24.99 -37.17
C GLY A 381 20.22 -24.34 -38.47
N ALA A 382 19.78 -23.08 -38.45
CA ALA A 382 19.34 -22.36 -39.64
C ALA A 382 20.51 -22.06 -40.61
N ALA A 383 21.66 -21.58 -40.12
CA ALA A 383 22.84 -21.33 -40.95
C ALA A 383 23.45 -22.63 -41.50
N GLY A 384 23.42 -23.71 -40.71
CA GLY A 384 23.84 -25.04 -41.16
C GLY A 384 23.02 -25.54 -42.36
N THR A 385 21.69 -25.36 -42.33
CA THR A 385 20.83 -25.84 -43.44
C THR A 385 21.10 -25.17 -44.78
N ILE A 386 21.47 -23.88 -44.81
CA ILE A 386 21.79 -23.19 -46.08
C ILE A 386 23.08 -23.75 -46.67
N LEU A 387 24.11 -23.97 -45.84
CA LEU A 387 25.38 -24.54 -46.29
C LEU A 387 25.20 -25.98 -46.79
N PHE A 388 24.47 -26.82 -46.04
CA PHE A 388 24.18 -28.19 -46.46
C PHE A 388 23.27 -28.25 -47.70
N SER A 389 22.34 -27.31 -47.87
CA SER A 389 21.50 -27.23 -49.08
C SER A 389 22.31 -26.83 -50.31
N ALA A 390 23.20 -25.85 -50.18
CA ALA A 390 24.09 -25.43 -51.27
C ALA A 390 25.03 -26.59 -51.70
N VAL A 391 25.61 -27.30 -50.74
CA VAL A 391 26.42 -28.50 -51.00
C VAL A 391 25.57 -29.60 -51.64
N GLY A 392 24.33 -29.81 -51.17
CA GLY A 392 23.38 -30.76 -51.75
C GLY A 392 23.06 -30.48 -53.22
N VAL A 393 22.85 -29.21 -53.59
CA VAL A 393 22.61 -28.80 -54.99
C VAL A 393 23.86 -29.04 -55.85
N ILE A 394 25.05 -28.73 -55.34
CA ILE A 394 26.32 -28.98 -56.06
C ILE A 394 26.53 -30.48 -56.29
N LEU A 395 26.28 -31.31 -55.27
CA LEU A 395 26.39 -32.77 -55.38
C LEU A 395 25.36 -33.36 -56.35
N ALA A 396 24.12 -32.85 -56.36
CA ALA A 396 23.10 -33.27 -57.30
C ALA A 396 23.47 -32.91 -58.76
N ALA A 397 24.03 -31.73 -58.99
CA ALA A 397 24.52 -31.32 -60.31
C ALA A 397 25.69 -32.20 -60.78
N ALA A 398 26.65 -32.50 -59.89
CA ALA A 398 27.76 -33.42 -60.19
C ALA A 398 27.26 -34.83 -60.50
N ALA A 399 26.31 -35.37 -59.72
CA ALA A 399 25.70 -36.67 -59.99
C ALA A 399 24.98 -36.72 -61.35
N GLY A 400 24.26 -35.64 -61.70
CA GLY A 400 23.59 -35.51 -63.00
C GLY A 400 24.56 -35.55 -64.18
N THR A 401 25.68 -34.82 -64.10
CA THR A 401 26.70 -34.82 -65.18
C THR A 401 27.37 -36.19 -65.36
N VAL A 402 27.68 -36.89 -64.27
CA VAL A 402 28.22 -38.26 -64.30
C VAL A 402 27.22 -39.24 -64.91
N PHE A 403 25.94 -39.14 -64.55
CA PHE A 403 24.88 -40.00 -65.09
C PHE A 403 24.70 -39.82 -66.61
N LEU A 404 24.67 -38.57 -67.08
CA LEU A 404 24.57 -38.28 -68.51
C LEU A 404 25.77 -38.81 -69.30
N LYS A 405 26.99 -38.60 -68.78
CA LYS A 405 28.23 -39.13 -69.38
C LYS A 405 28.28 -40.66 -69.36
N SER A 406 27.77 -41.32 -68.32
CA SER A 406 27.68 -42.78 -68.26
C SER A 406 26.79 -43.35 -69.36
N ARG A 407 25.66 -42.68 -69.67
CA ARG A 407 24.75 -43.10 -70.75
C ARG A 407 25.35 -42.92 -72.15
N SER A 408 26.08 -41.84 -72.40
CA SER A 408 26.74 -41.65 -73.71
C SER A 408 27.84 -42.69 -73.91
N THR A 409 28.65 -42.98 -72.90
CA THR A 409 29.69 -44.02 -72.97
C THR A 409 29.09 -45.41 -73.19
N LYS A 410 27.96 -45.75 -72.54
CA LYS A 410 27.26 -47.01 -72.80
C LYS A 410 26.67 -47.11 -74.21
N ARG A 411 26.25 -46.00 -74.81
CA ARG A 411 25.85 -45.98 -76.24
C ARG A 411 27.05 -46.15 -77.16
N ALA A 412 28.17 -45.49 -76.86
CA ALA A 412 29.40 -45.62 -77.65
C ALA A 412 30.05 -47.01 -77.56
N LEU A 413 29.81 -47.76 -76.48
CA LEU A 413 30.26 -49.15 -76.31
C LEU A 413 29.29 -50.20 -76.93
N ARG A 414 28.11 -49.77 -77.42
CA ARG A 414 27.10 -50.63 -78.04
C ARG A 414 26.85 -50.32 -79.53
N ALA A 415 27.48 -49.26 -80.04
CA ALA A 415 27.62 -48.97 -81.46
C ALA A 415 28.96 -49.54 -81.93
#